data_AF-A0A358M7W2-F1
#
_entry.id   AF-A0A358M7W2-F1
#
_cell.length_a   1.000
_cell.length_b   1.000
_cell.length_c   1.000
_cell.angle_alpha   90.00
_cell.angle_beta   90.00
_cell.angle_gamma   90.00
#
_symmetry.space_group_name_H-M   'P 1'
#
loop_
_entity.id
_entity.type
_entity.pdbx_description
1 polymer ?
#
loop_
_entity_poly.entity_id
_entity_poly.type
_entity_poly.pdbx_seq_one_letter_code
_entity_poly.pdbx_strand_id
1 'polypeptide(L)'
;MKKKVAVLFGGRSTEHEVSRISAYSIIKHIDKELFDVIMIGVTKQGEWLPYQGDLEALPDGSWERSVNPSGKCSLQKGIEALEACDVILPVLHGQNGEDGTVQGLFELLGIPYVGCGVFASAACMDK
;
A
#
# COMPACT_ATOMS: atom_id res chain seq x y z
N MET A 1 -2.38 -5.70 23.07
CA MET A 1 -2.31 -4.55 22.14
C MET A 1 -2.50 -5.13 20.74
N LYS A 2 -3.33 -4.52 19.90
CA LYS A 2 -3.52 -4.98 18.51
C LYS A 2 -2.25 -4.71 17.70
N LYS A 3 -1.98 -5.56 16.70
CA LYS A 3 -0.85 -5.33 15.78
C LYS A 3 -1.27 -4.33 14.70
N LYS A 4 -0.43 -3.35 14.42
CA LYS A 4 -0.65 -2.36 13.37
C LYS A 4 -0.19 -2.90 12.03
N VAL A 5 -1.10 -2.99 11.07
CA VAL A 5 -0.82 -3.50 9.72
C VAL A 5 -1.00 -2.36 8.73
N ALA A 6 0.08 -1.97 8.05
CA ALA A 6 -0.01 -1.03 6.94
C ALA A 6 -0.45 -1.77 5.68
N VAL A 7 -1.62 -1.42 5.14
CA VAL A 7 -2.11 -1.92 3.86
C VAL A 7 -1.82 -0.89 2.79
N LEU A 8 -0.86 -1.21 1.91
CA LEU A 8 -0.42 -0.34 0.82
C LEU A 8 -1.13 -0.75 -0.48
N PHE A 9 -1.80 0.19 -1.17
CA PHE A 9 -2.63 -0.12 -2.35
C PHE A 9 -2.59 0.97 -3.43
N GLY A 10 -3.17 0.70 -4.59
CA GLY A 10 -3.10 1.53 -5.80
C GLY A 10 -1.79 1.30 -6.57
N GLY A 11 -0.93 2.30 -6.59
CA GLY A 11 0.38 2.27 -7.24
C GLY A 11 0.43 3.02 -8.57
N ARG A 12 1.63 3.45 -8.97
CA ARG A 12 1.89 3.90 -10.33
C ARG A 12 2.10 2.67 -11.22
N SER A 13 0.99 2.00 -11.53
CA SER A 13 0.94 0.75 -12.28
C SER A 13 -0.30 0.73 -13.19
N THR A 14 -0.23 -0.03 -14.28
CA THR A 14 -1.42 -0.32 -15.11
C THR A 14 -2.43 -1.19 -14.37
N GLU A 15 -2.02 -1.86 -13.30
CA GLU A 15 -2.85 -2.72 -12.45
C GLU A 15 -3.35 -2.02 -11.18
N HIS A 16 -3.24 -0.69 -11.15
CA HIS A 16 -3.65 0.15 -10.02
C HIS A 16 -5.11 -0.15 -9.59
N GLU A 17 -6.06 -0.24 -10.53
CA GLU A 17 -7.46 -0.59 -10.25
C GLU A 17 -7.61 -1.93 -9.52
N VAL A 18 -6.88 -2.95 -9.98
CA VAL A 18 -6.90 -4.30 -9.42
C VAL A 18 -6.34 -4.29 -8.00
N SER A 19 -5.31 -3.48 -7.76
CA SER A 19 -4.70 -3.31 -6.44
C SER A 19 -5.70 -2.72 -5.44
N ARG A 20 -6.48 -1.70 -5.83
CA ARG A 20 -7.52 -1.13 -4.96
C ARG A 20 -8.60 -2.14 -4.59
N ILE A 21 -9.09 -2.91 -5.56
CA ILE A 21 -10.12 -3.94 -5.33
C ILE A 21 -9.58 -5.05 -4.42
N SER A 22 -8.31 -5.43 -4.59
CA SER A 22 -7.64 -6.42 -3.75
C SER A 22 -7.54 -5.92 -2.30
N ALA A 23 -7.13 -4.66 -2.12
CA ALA A 23 -7.01 -4.04 -0.80
C ALA A 23 -8.36 -3.92 -0.11
N TYR A 24 -9.41 -3.53 -0.85
CA TYR A 24 -10.79 -3.55 -0.35
C TYR A 24 -11.17 -4.92 0.22
N SER A 25 -10.94 -5.99 -0.55
CA SER A 25 -11.27 -7.35 -0.13
C SER A 25 -10.53 -7.75 1.15
N ILE A 26 -9.22 -7.46 1.22
CA ILE A 26 -8.38 -7.75 2.38
C ILE A 26 -8.85 -7.00 3.62
N ILE A 27 -9.00 -5.67 3.53
CA ILE A 27 -9.34 -4.82 4.68
C ILE A 27 -10.78 -5.11 5.17
N LYS A 28 -11.66 -5.55 4.27
CA LYS A 28 -13.02 -5.96 4.63
C LYS A 28 -13.05 -7.23 5.49
N HIS A 29 -12.10 -8.15 5.30
CA HIS A 29 -12.11 -9.47 5.94
C HIS A 29 -11.01 -9.67 7.00
N ILE A 30 -10.04 -8.76 7.11
CA ILE A 30 -9.03 -8.82 8.16
C ILE A 30 -9.69 -8.74 9.55
N ASP A 31 -9.20 -9.55 10.48
CA ASP A 31 -9.71 -9.57 11.86
C ASP A 31 -9.34 -8.27 12.60
N LYS A 32 -10.34 -7.39 12.74
CA LYS A 32 -10.19 -6.09 13.40
C LYS A 32 -10.09 -6.20 14.92
N GLU A 33 -10.30 -7.37 15.52
CA GLU A 33 -10.02 -7.59 16.94
C GLU A 33 -8.52 -7.83 17.19
N LEU A 34 -7.82 -8.37 16.19
CA LEU A 34 -6.38 -8.64 16.24
C LEU A 34 -5.53 -7.51 15.65
N PHE A 35 -6.03 -6.83 14.61
CA PHE A 35 -5.27 -5.88 13.81
C PHE A 35 -5.88 -4.49 13.77
N ASP A 36 -5.01 -3.48 13.88
CA ASP A 36 -5.32 -2.08 13.58
C ASP A 36 -4.78 -1.76 12.18
N VAL A 37 -5.67 -1.44 11.24
CA VAL A 37 -5.31 -1.24 9.83
C VAL A 37 -4.95 0.21 9.56
N ILE A 38 -3.77 0.44 9.00
CA ILE A 38 -3.32 1.73 8.47
C ILE A 38 -3.42 1.66 6.94
N MET A 39 -4.35 2.41 6.34
CA MET A 39 -4.52 2.42 4.89
C MET A 39 -3.59 3.46 4.26
N ILE A 40 -2.79 3.06 3.28
CA ILE A 40 -1.89 3.96 2.55
C ILE A 40 -2.16 3.74 1.06
N GLY A 41 -2.74 4.74 0.41
CA GLY A 41 -3.00 4.71 -1.03
C GLY A 41 -1.86 5.36 -1.81
N VAL A 42 -1.40 4.72 -2.88
CA VAL A 42 -0.47 5.30 -3.85
C VAL A 42 -1.25 5.67 -5.10
N THR A 43 -1.30 6.96 -5.44
CA THR A 43 -2.05 7.43 -6.63
C THR A 43 -1.38 6.96 -7.92
N LYS A 44 -2.08 7.11 -9.04
CA LYS A 44 -1.49 6.87 -10.38
C LYS A 44 -0.29 7.76 -10.70
N GLN A 45 -0.16 8.89 -10.01
CA GLN A 45 0.99 9.80 -10.13
C GLN A 45 2.15 9.40 -9.20
N GLY A 46 1.97 8.36 -8.38
CA GLY A 46 2.95 7.89 -7.41
C GLY A 46 2.94 8.66 -6.10
N GLU A 47 1.86 9.36 -5.77
CA GLU A 47 1.74 10.06 -4.49
C GLU A 47 1.27 9.09 -3.39
N TRP A 48 2.02 9.00 -2.29
CA TRP A 48 1.68 8.16 -1.14
C TRP A 48 0.85 8.95 -0.15
N LEU A 49 -0.35 8.45 0.16
CA LEU A 49 -1.35 9.20 0.91
C LEU A 49 -1.95 8.29 2.00
N PRO A 50 -1.66 8.55 3.29
CA PRO A 50 -2.41 7.93 4.37
C PRO A 50 -3.90 8.24 4.21
N TYR A 51 -4.73 7.21 4.30
CA TYR A 51 -6.16 7.28 4.05
C TYR A 51 -6.95 6.90 5.30
N GLN A 52 -7.90 7.73 5.68
CA GLN A 52 -8.79 7.52 6.84
C GLN A 52 -10.27 7.54 6.45
N GLY A 53 -10.58 7.57 5.15
CA GLY A 53 -11.95 7.63 4.66
C GLY A 53 -12.62 6.26 4.58
N ASP A 54 -13.76 6.23 3.89
CA ASP A 54 -14.58 5.03 3.75
C ASP A 54 -13.87 3.96 2.89
N LEU A 55 -13.91 2.72 3.38
CA LEU A 55 -13.40 1.57 2.66
C LEU A 55 -14.12 1.36 1.31
N GLU A 56 -15.41 1.69 1.24
CA GLU A 56 -16.21 1.55 0.01
C GLU A 56 -15.76 2.50 -1.11
N ALA A 57 -14.91 3.49 -0.83
CA ALA A 57 -14.34 4.40 -1.82
C ALA A 57 -13.12 3.82 -2.56
N LEU A 58 -12.59 2.67 -2.13
CA LEU A 58 -11.43 2.04 -2.77
C LEU A 58 -11.78 1.44 -4.15
N PRO A 59 -12.82 0.59 -4.30
CA PRO A 59 -13.10 -0.09 -5.55
C PRO A 59 -13.35 0.86 -6.73
N ASP A 60 -14.16 1.90 -6.51
CA ASP A 60 -14.53 2.87 -7.55
C ASP A 60 -13.49 3.99 -7.77
N GLY A 61 -12.43 4.02 -6.94
CA GLY A 61 -11.36 5.00 -7.01
C GLY A 61 -11.74 6.38 -6.48
N SER A 62 -12.93 6.55 -5.88
CA SER A 62 -13.36 7.84 -5.33
C SER A 62 -12.51 8.28 -4.12
N TRP A 63 -11.78 7.36 -3.49
CA TRP A 63 -10.85 7.66 -2.40
C TRP A 63 -9.86 8.77 -2.78
N GLU A 64 -9.28 8.77 -4.00
CA GLU A 64 -8.27 9.77 -4.41
C GLU A 64 -8.80 11.21 -4.38
N ARG A 65 -10.10 11.40 -4.68
CA ARG A 65 -10.75 12.73 -4.66
C ARG A 65 -10.83 13.31 -3.26
N SER A 66 -10.88 12.46 -2.25
CA SER A 66 -10.95 12.87 -0.85
C SER A 66 -9.59 13.32 -0.28
N VAL A 67 -8.49 13.14 -1.03
CA VAL A 67 -7.12 13.32 -0.51
C VAL A 67 -6.25 14.35 -1.27
N ASN A 68 -6.73 15.07 -2.31
CA ASN A 68 -5.88 16.03 -3.08
C ASN A 68 -6.56 17.40 -3.38
N PRO A 69 -5.83 18.57 -3.42
CA PRO A 69 -4.75 18.82 -4.40
C PRO A 69 -3.65 19.86 -4.01
N SER A 70 -2.93 19.75 -2.88
CA SER A 70 -1.76 20.63 -2.61
C SER A 70 -0.40 19.92 -2.63
N GLY A 71 -0.24 18.96 -3.56
CA GLY A 71 0.92 18.77 -4.44
C GLY A 71 2.37 18.71 -3.89
N LYS A 72 2.62 18.61 -2.59
CA LYS A 72 4.01 18.62 -2.07
C LYS A 72 4.34 17.66 -0.92
N CYS A 73 3.43 16.77 -0.54
CA CYS A 73 3.60 16.01 0.71
C CYS A 73 3.25 14.53 0.56
N SER A 74 3.78 13.86 -0.46
CA SER A 74 3.38 12.50 -0.77
C SER A 74 4.26 11.45 -0.09
N LEU A 75 5.51 11.28 -0.52
CA LEU A 75 6.33 10.15 -0.04
C LEU A 75 6.61 10.20 1.47
N GLN A 76 6.94 11.36 2.02
CA GLN A 76 7.27 11.49 3.45
C GLN A 76 6.13 11.00 4.35
N LYS A 77 4.89 11.43 4.09
CA LYS A 77 3.73 11.01 4.88
C LYS A 77 3.45 9.51 4.76
N GLY A 78 3.69 8.95 3.56
CA GLY A 78 3.63 7.51 3.34
C GLY A 78 4.65 6.77 4.22
N ILE A 79 5.90 7.23 4.23
CA ILE A 79 6.97 6.64 5.04
C ILE A 79 6.66 6.76 6.54
N GLU A 80 6.26 7.95 7.02
CA GLU A 80 5.86 8.16 8.42
C GLU A 80 4.74 7.20 8.85
N ALA A 81 3.78 6.92 7.96
CA ALA A 81 2.71 5.96 8.21
C ALA A 81 3.20 4.50 8.21
N LEU A 82 4.18 4.15 7.38
CA LEU A 82 4.83 2.84 7.41
C LEU A 82 5.63 2.64 8.71
N GLU A 83 6.44 3.62 9.12
CA GLU A 83 7.23 3.57 10.36
C GLU A 83 6.36 3.44 11.62
N ALA A 84 5.09 3.83 11.53
CA ALA A 84 4.13 3.68 12.62
C ALA A 84 3.49 2.27 12.71
N CYS A 85 3.78 1.35 11.78
CA CYS A 85 3.21 0.01 11.72
C CYS A 85 4.17 -1.09 12.21
N ASP A 86 3.62 -2.25 12.57
CA ASP A 86 4.41 -3.43 12.97
C ASP A 86 4.76 -4.33 11.78
N VAL A 87 3.93 -4.29 10.72
CA VAL A 87 4.10 -5.09 9.50
C VAL A 87 3.40 -4.42 8.30
N ILE A 88 4.03 -4.55 7.14
CA ILE A 88 3.49 -4.05 5.87
C ILE A 88 2.83 -5.19 5.10
N LEU A 89 1.63 -4.96 4.61
CA LEU A 89 0.93 -5.81 3.66
C LEU A 89 0.87 -5.07 2.31
N PRO A 90 1.84 -5.31 1.40
CA PRO A 90 1.87 -4.64 0.11
C PRO A 90 0.84 -5.28 -0.83
N VAL A 91 -0.28 -4.60 -1.01
CA VAL A 91 -1.34 -4.99 -1.94
C VAL A 91 -1.17 -4.19 -3.22
N LEU A 92 0.02 -4.23 -3.81
CA LEU A 92 0.37 -3.57 -5.07
C LEU A 92 0.57 -4.63 -6.16
N HIS A 93 0.20 -4.30 -7.40
CA HIS A 93 0.31 -5.21 -8.54
C HIS A 93 1.13 -4.59 -9.66
N GLY A 94 1.90 -5.42 -10.35
CA GLY A 94 2.72 -5.07 -11.49
C GLY A 94 3.88 -4.14 -11.14
N GLN A 95 4.11 -3.15 -12.01
CA GLN A 95 5.24 -2.23 -11.90
C GLN A 95 5.26 -1.49 -10.55
N ASN A 96 6.44 -1.42 -9.95
CA ASN A 96 6.72 -0.90 -8.61
C ASN A 96 6.10 -1.69 -7.45
N GLY A 97 5.22 -2.67 -7.71
CA GLY A 97 4.56 -3.48 -6.69
C GLY A 97 5.17 -4.88 -6.53
N GLU A 98 5.42 -5.54 -7.67
CA GLU A 98 5.84 -6.95 -7.72
C GLU A 98 7.24 -7.12 -8.34
N ASP A 99 7.91 -6.03 -8.73
CA ASP A 99 9.19 -6.02 -9.43
C ASP A 99 10.42 -5.83 -8.52
N GLY A 100 10.22 -5.79 -7.20
CA GLY A 100 11.29 -5.60 -6.21
C GLY A 100 11.51 -4.15 -5.79
N THR A 101 10.89 -3.18 -6.48
CA THR A 101 11.09 -1.74 -6.22
C THR A 101 10.64 -1.35 -4.81
N VAL A 102 9.38 -1.62 -4.46
CA VAL A 102 8.85 -1.24 -3.14
C VAL A 102 9.41 -2.12 -2.03
N GLN A 103 9.73 -3.37 -2.33
CA GLN A 103 10.41 -4.29 -1.40
C GLN A 103 11.74 -3.69 -0.96
N GLY A 104 12.50 -3.08 -1.88
CA GLY A 104 13.75 -2.40 -1.55
C GLY A 104 13.56 -1.27 -0.52
N LEU A 105 12.46 -0.51 -0.62
CA LEU A 105 12.11 0.48 0.41
C LEU A 105 11.83 -0.17 1.76
N PHE A 106 11.09 -1.28 1.78
CA PHE A 106 10.77 -1.99 3.03
C PHE A 106 12.03 -2.54 3.72
N GLU A 107 12.98 -3.07 2.95
CA GLU A 107 14.30 -3.51 3.45
C GLU A 107 15.07 -2.33 4.08
N LEU A 108 15.06 -1.15 3.44
CA LEU A 108 15.73 0.05 3.97
C LEU A 108 15.10 0.54 5.27
N LEU A 109 13.78 0.46 5.39
CA LEU A 109 13.06 0.84 6.61
C LEU A 109 13.21 -0.21 7.72
N GLY A 110 13.65 -1.44 7.40
CA GLY A 110 13.78 -2.54 8.36
C GLY A 110 12.44 -3.02 8.92
N ILE A 111 11.34 -2.78 8.21
CA ILE A 111 9.98 -3.14 8.65
C ILE A 111 9.60 -4.48 8.02
N PRO A 112 9.12 -5.47 8.82
CA PRO A 112 8.63 -6.72 8.28
C PRO A 112 7.52 -6.50 7.25
N TYR A 113 7.53 -7.26 6.15
CA TYR A 113 6.49 -7.20 5.13
C TYR A 113 6.09 -8.57 4.62
N VAL A 114 4.84 -8.68 4.16
CA VAL A 114 4.29 -9.92 3.61
C VAL A 114 4.73 -10.10 2.16
N GLY A 115 5.07 -11.32 1.78
CA GLY A 115 5.33 -11.70 0.39
C GLY A 115 6.80 -11.98 0.07
N CYS A 116 7.16 -11.81 -1.20
CA CYS A 116 8.51 -12.06 -1.70
C CYS A 116 9.44 -10.87 -1.44
N GLY A 117 10.72 -11.15 -1.22
CA GLY A 117 11.75 -10.10 -1.16
C GLY A 117 12.26 -9.65 -2.51
N VAL A 118 13.12 -8.62 -2.52
CA VAL A 118 13.58 -7.89 -3.71
C VAL A 118 13.96 -8.79 -4.88
N PHE A 119 14.86 -9.76 -4.67
CA PHE A 119 15.35 -10.63 -5.74
C PHE A 119 14.24 -11.52 -6.32
N ALA A 120 13.45 -12.16 -5.46
CA ALA A 120 12.40 -13.07 -5.89
C ALA A 120 11.29 -12.31 -6.66
N SER A 121 10.93 -11.12 -6.21
CA SER A 121 10.04 -10.21 -6.93
C SER A 121 10.57 -9.87 -8.33
N ALA A 122 11.80 -9.35 -8.42
CA ALA A 122 12.41 -8.98 -9.69
C ALA A 122 12.53 -10.18 -10.66
N ALA A 123 12.96 -11.34 -10.15
CA ALA A 123 13.12 -12.55 -10.95
C ALA A 123 11.80 -13.13 -11.49
N CYS A 124 10.69 -12.94 -10.76
CA CYS A 124 9.37 -13.40 -11.22
C CYS A 124 8.67 -12.40 -12.15
N MET A 125 9.04 -11.12 -12.09
CA MET A 125 8.46 -10.08 -12.94
C MET A 125 8.93 -10.19 -14.39
N ASP A 126 10.20 -10.56 -14.60
CA ASP A 126 10.79 -10.80 -15.92
C ASP A 126 10.61 -12.28 -16.31
N LYS A 127 9.84 -12.54 -17.37
CA LYS A 127 9.41 -13.89 -17.80
C LYS A 127 10.23 -14.40 -18.96
#